data_AF-A0A7S0XL02-F1
#
_entry.id   AF-A0A7S0XL02-F1
#
_cell.length_a   1.000
_cell.length_b   1.000
_cell.length_c   1.000
_cell.angle_alpha   90.00
_cell.angle_beta   90.00
_cell.angle_gamma   90.00
#
_symmetry.space_group_name_H-M   'P 1'
#
loop_
_entity.id
_entity.type
_entity.pdbx_description
1 polymer ?
#
loop_
_entity_poly.entity_id
_entity_poly.type
_entity_poly.pdbx_seq_one_letter_code
_entity_poly.pdbx_strand_id
1 'polypeptide(L)'
;GELVYDYAWYPGMHSSVPISCCFATCSRDQPIHLWDAFDRALRATYVARNQADDLASAISLAFSPDGGRLFAGLERSVRVFATAEPGGPVVDLLAGRTRKS
;
A
#
# COMPACT_ATOMS: atom_id res chain seq x y z
N GLY A 1 9.94 -15.84 -6.18
CA GLY A 1 9.54 -14.61 -5.46
C GLY A 1 9.35 -13.55 -6.52
N GLU A 2 8.21 -12.88 -6.51
CA GLU A 2 7.91 -11.82 -7.48
C GLU A 2 8.74 -10.57 -7.20
N LEU A 3 8.86 -9.70 -8.21
CA LEU A 3 9.53 -8.42 -8.08
C LEU A 3 8.76 -7.51 -7.11
N VAL A 4 9.42 -7.06 -6.06
CA VAL A 4 8.92 -5.97 -5.22
C VAL A 4 9.07 -4.68 -6.02
N TYR A 5 7.97 -4.01 -6.29
CA TYR A 5 7.95 -2.75 -7.04
C TYR A 5 8.36 -1.58 -6.15
N ASP A 6 7.84 -1.54 -4.92
CA ASP A 6 8.12 -0.45 -3.99
C ASP A 6 7.96 -0.91 -2.53
N TYR A 7 8.55 -0.13 -1.63
CA TYR A 7 8.36 -0.26 -0.19
C TYR A 7 8.31 1.13 0.47
N ALA A 8 7.55 1.24 1.55
CA ALA A 8 7.45 2.47 2.32
C ALA A 8 7.53 2.17 3.81
N TRP A 9 8.43 2.84 4.53
CA TRP A 9 8.46 2.78 5.99
C TRP A 9 7.29 3.55 6.59
N TYR A 10 6.76 3.05 7.70
CA TYR A 10 5.80 3.81 8.49
C TYR A 10 6.42 5.16 8.90
N PRO A 11 5.69 6.29 8.74
CA PRO A 11 6.24 7.61 9.04
C PRO A 11 6.75 7.72 10.46
N GLY A 12 7.92 8.32 10.63
CA GLY A 12 8.53 8.49 11.95
C GLY A 12 8.94 7.18 12.62
N MET A 13 9.13 6.09 11.84
CA MET A 13 9.67 4.83 12.37
C MET A 13 10.87 5.09 13.28
N HIS A 14 10.81 4.51 14.48
CA HIS A 14 11.84 4.62 15.49
C HIS A 14 12.00 3.30 16.24
N SER A 15 13.22 2.76 16.27
CA SER A 15 13.50 1.43 16.85
C SER A 15 13.17 1.31 18.34
N SER A 16 13.19 2.40 19.10
CA SER A 16 12.76 2.40 20.50
C SER A 16 11.24 2.41 20.69
N VAL A 17 10.46 2.54 19.61
CA VAL A 17 9.00 2.50 19.59
C VAL A 17 8.58 1.36 18.67
N PRO A 18 8.57 0.09 19.13
CA PRO A 18 8.45 -1.08 18.27
C PRO A 18 7.19 -1.10 17.38
N ILE A 19 6.10 -0.51 17.86
CA ILE A 19 4.88 -0.40 17.07
C ILE A 19 5.05 0.45 15.79
N SER A 20 5.97 1.42 15.79
CA SER A 20 6.32 2.23 14.61
C SER A 20 7.24 1.50 13.62
N CYS A 21 7.84 0.38 14.01
CA CYS A 21 8.77 -0.40 13.20
C CYS A 21 8.02 -1.33 12.24
N CYS A 22 7.33 -0.74 11.28
CA CYS A 22 6.74 -1.47 10.18
C CYS A 22 6.96 -0.77 8.83
N PHE A 23 6.85 -1.53 7.76
CA PHE A 23 6.93 -1.03 6.39
C PHE A 23 5.97 -1.79 5.48
N ALA A 24 5.45 -1.10 4.49
CA ALA A 24 4.60 -1.68 3.46
C ALA A 24 5.42 -2.07 2.23
N THR A 25 5.00 -3.10 1.51
CA THR A 25 5.59 -3.52 0.23
C THR A 25 4.50 -3.83 -0.80
N CYS A 26 4.75 -3.57 -2.08
CA CYS A 26 3.90 -4.01 -3.17
C CYS A 26 4.69 -4.77 -4.24
N SER A 27 4.04 -5.72 -4.90
CA SER A 27 4.61 -6.52 -5.98
C SER A 27 3.57 -6.86 -7.04
N ARG A 28 4.04 -7.44 -8.16
CA ARG A 28 3.17 -7.96 -9.22
C ARG A 28 2.23 -9.02 -8.67
N ASP A 29 0.96 -8.94 -9.06
CA ASP A 29 -0.11 -9.90 -8.78
C ASP A 29 -0.21 -10.34 -7.31
N GLN A 30 0.17 -9.45 -6.38
CA GLN A 30 0.04 -9.66 -4.95
C GLN A 30 -0.64 -8.47 -4.28
N PRO A 31 -1.35 -8.71 -3.16
CA PRO A 31 -1.77 -7.64 -2.27
C PRO A 31 -0.59 -6.80 -1.78
N ILE A 32 -0.90 -5.64 -1.22
CA ILE A 32 0.07 -4.85 -0.47
C ILE A 32 0.15 -5.45 0.93
N HIS A 33 1.37 -5.64 1.43
CA HIS A 33 1.60 -6.21 2.74
C HIS A 33 2.28 -5.21 3.67
N LEU A 34 1.85 -5.15 4.92
CA LEU A 34 2.50 -4.42 5.99
C LEU A 34 3.24 -5.40 6.89
N TRP A 35 4.54 -5.19 7.05
CA TRP A 35 5.43 -6.09 7.79
C TRP A 35 5.89 -5.46 9.09
N ASP A 36 5.99 -6.27 10.12
CA ASP A 36 6.81 -5.99 11.29
C ASP A 36 8.30 -6.10 10.91
N ALA A 37 9.10 -5.11 11.27
CA ALA A 37 10.51 -5.08 10.90
C ALA A 37 11.41 -6.00 11.75
N PHE A 38 10.98 -6.41 12.95
CA PHE A 38 11.81 -7.20 13.86
C PHE A 38 11.68 -8.70 13.61
N ASP A 39 10.46 -9.20 13.45
CA ASP A 39 10.18 -10.63 13.32
C ASP A 39 9.70 -11.03 11.91
N ARG A 40 9.46 -10.05 11.03
CA ARG A 40 8.91 -10.23 9.67
C ARG A 40 7.47 -10.73 9.69
N ALA A 41 6.75 -10.57 10.81
CA ALA A 41 5.35 -10.92 10.89
C ALA A 41 4.53 -10.01 9.97
N LEU A 42 3.54 -10.61 9.31
CA LEU A 42 2.56 -9.87 8.53
C LEU A 42 1.59 -9.17 9.49
N ARG A 43 1.61 -7.83 9.53
CA ARG A 43 0.72 -7.02 10.36
C ARG A 43 -0.61 -6.72 9.67
N ALA A 44 -0.60 -6.52 8.36
CA ALA A 44 -1.81 -6.25 7.58
C ALA A 44 -1.64 -6.62 6.10
N THR A 45 -2.76 -6.86 5.43
CA THR A 45 -2.85 -7.06 3.99
C THR A 45 -3.89 -6.11 3.42
N TYR A 46 -3.54 -5.37 2.37
CA TYR A 46 -4.42 -4.44 1.68
C TYR A 46 -4.63 -4.89 0.23
N VAL A 47 -5.90 -5.01 -0.16
CA VAL A 47 -6.29 -5.60 -1.44
C VAL A 47 -6.97 -4.55 -2.30
N ALA A 48 -6.31 -4.16 -3.39
CA ALA A 48 -6.94 -3.38 -4.46
C ALA A 48 -7.55 -4.34 -5.48
N ARG A 49 -8.82 -4.13 -5.83
CA ARG A 49 -9.49 -4.88 -6.89
C ARG A 49 -9.92 -3.94 -8.02
N ASN A 50 -9.88 -4.44 -9.25
CA ASN A 50 -10.38 -3.73 -10.42
C ASN A 50 -11.90 -3.95 -10.57
N GLN A 51 -12.49 -3.44 -11.67
CA GLN A 51 -13.94 -3.57 -11.92
C GLN A 51 -14.42 -5.00 -12.19
N ALA A 52 -13.51 -5.91 -12.56
CA ALA A 52 -13.79 -7.33 -12.75
C ALA A 52 -13.56 -8.16 -11.48
N ASP A 53 -13.35 -7.50 -10.33
CA ASP A 53 -13.01 -8.12 -9.04
C ASP A 53 -11.64 -8.85 -9.01
N ASP A 54 -10.84 -8.71 -10.07
CA ASP A 54 -9.47 -9.21 -10.10
C ASP A 54 -8.55 -8.33 -9.26
N LEU A 55 -7.49 -8.94 -8.71
CA LEU A 55 -6.45 -8.25 -7.98
C LEU A 55 -5.74 -7.24 -8.89
N ALA A 56 -5.58 -6.01 -8.41
CA ALA A 56 -4.88 -4.95 -9.11
C ALA A 56 -3.58 -4.62 -8.36
N SER A 57 -2.44 -4.70 -9.06
CA SER A 57 -1.13 -4.48 -8.45
C SER A 57 -0.82 -2.99 -8.29
N ALA A 58 -0.39 -2.62 -7.08
CA ALA A 58 0.24 -1.33 -6.85
C ALA A 58 1.68 -1.35 -7.35
N ILE A 59 2.11 -0.25 -7.95
CA ILE A 59 3.47 -0.04 -8.47
C ILE A 59 4.27 0.99 -7.65
N SER A 60 3.60 1.68 -6.72
CA SER A 60 4.23 2.65 -5.80
C SER A 60 3.42 2.76 -4.51
N LEU A 61 4.08 3.12 -3.42
CA LEU A 61 3.51 3.25 -2.09
C LEU A 61 3.96 4.54 -1.39
N ALA A 62 3.06 5.17 -0.64
CA ALA A 62 3.40 6.28 0.25
C ALA A 62 2.43 6.34 1.43
N PHE A 63 2.94 6.58 2.63
CA PHE A 63 2.09 6.88 3.79
C PHE A 63 1.73 8.37 3.84
N SER A 64 0.56 8.70 4.40
CA SER A 64 0.32 10.06 4.89
C SER A 64 1.28 10.39 6.04
N PRO A 65 1.64 11.66 6.28
CA PRO A 65 2.59 12.02 7.34
C PRO A 65 2.18 11.57 8.76
N ASP A 66 0.87 11.45 9.01
CA ASP A 66 0.31 10.95 10.27
C ASP A 66 0.25 9.41 10.36
N GLY A 67 0.63 8.71 9.30
CA GLY A 67 0.60 7.24 9.21
C GLY A 67 -0.81 6.63 9.19
N GLY A 68 -1.86 7.44 9.11
CA GLY A 68 -3.25 6.96 9.10
C GLY A 68 -3.69 6.39 7.75
N ARG A 69 -3.01 6.76 6.67
CA ARG A 69 -3.34 6.36 5.30
C ARG A 69 -2.14 5.79 4.58
N LEU A 70 -2.37 4.76 3.79
CA LEU A 70 -1.44 4.23 2.80
C LEU A 70 -2.00 4.50 1.40
N PHE A 71 -1.29 5.29 0.62
CA PHE A 71 -1.55 5.54 -0.79
C PHE A 71 -0.81 4.50 -1.62
N ALA A 72 -1.53 3.92 -2.58
CA ALA A 72 -1.01 2.95 -3.52
C ALA A 72 -1.28 3.45 -4.93
N GLY A 73 -0.22 3.71 -5.70
CA GLY A 73 -0.34 4.05 -7.11
C GLY A 73 -0.51 2.79 -7.94
N LEU A 74 -1.56 2.75 -8.76
CA LEU A 74 -1.84 1.71 -9.75
C LEU A 74 -1.76 2.33 -11.16
N GLU A 75 -1.83 1.50 -12.20
CA GLU A 75 -1.70 1.96 -13.60
C GLU A 75 -2.62 3.14 -13.97
N ARG A 76 -3.83 3.18 -13.41
CA ARG A 76 -4.87 4.15 -13.80
C ARG A 76 -5.56 4.84 -12.63
N SER A 77 -5.12 4.61 -11.40
CA SER A 77 -5.70 5.22 -10.21
C SER A 77 -4.74 5.18 -9.04
N VAL A 78 -5.09 5.92 -7.99
CA VAL A 78 -4.48 5.81 -6.67
C VAL A 78 -5.53 5.26 -5.72
N ARG A 79 -5.20 4.17 -5.03
CA ARG A 79 -6.03 3.59 -3.97
C ARG A 79 -5.52 4.07 -2.62
N VAL A 80 -6.44 4.43 -1.74
CA VAL A 80 -6.13 4.85 -0.38
C VAL A 80 -6.68 3.83 0.59
N PHE A 81 -5.84 3.33 1.47
CA PHE A 81 -6.18 2.40 2.54
C PHE A 81 -6.06 3.10 3.88
N ALA A 82 -6.96 2.80 4.82
CA ALA A 82 -6.75 3.14 6.21
C ALA A 82 -5.72 2.16 6.80
N THR A 83 -4.61 2.66 7.32
CA THR A 83 -3.50 1.80 7.77
C THR A 83 -3.94 0.86 8.90
N ALA A 84 -4.83 1.33 9.78
CA ALA A 84 -5.35 0.55 10.90
C ALA A 84 -6.44 -0.48 10.52
N GLU A 85 -6.98 -0.42 9.30
CA GLU A 85 -8.09 -1.28 8.85
C GLU A 85 -7.63 -2.10 7.64
N PRO A 86 -7.15 -3.34 7.85
CA PRO A 86 -6.76 -4.24 6.77
C PRO A 86 -7.93 -4.53 5.83
N GLY A 87 -7.64 -4.80 4.55
CA GLY A 87 -8.65 -5.15 3.56
C GLY A 87 -8.72 -4.17 2.39
N GLY A 88 -9.94 -3.77 2.01
CA GLY A 88 -10.21 -2.97 0.82
C GLY A 88 -9.85 -1.49 0.99
N PRO A 89 -9.72 -0.75 -0.13
CA PRO A 89 -9.44 0.68 -0.08
C PRO A 89 -10.65 1.47 0.43
N VAL A 90 -10.39 2.53 1.18
CA VAL A 90 -11.41 3.48 1.67
C VAL A 90 -11.71 4.57 0.65
N VAL A 91 -10.79 4.84 -0.29
CA VAL A 91 -10.97 5.81 -1.39
C VAL A 91 -10.31 5.31 -2.67
N ASP A 92 -10.95 5.59 -3.81
CA ASP A 92 -10.39 5.43 -5.15
C ASP A 92 -10.26 6.80 -5.83
N LEU A 93 -9.03 7.17 -6.23
CA LEU A 93 -8.72 8.40 -6.92
C LEU A 93 -8.33 8.07 -8.36
N LEU A 94 -9.22 8.33 -9.31
CA LEU A 94 -8.92 8.07 -10.72
C LEU A 94 -7.83 9.03 -11.21
N ALA A 95 -6.78 8.49 -11.83
CA ALA A 95 -5.83 9.32 -12.56
C ALA A 95 -6.60 9.97 -13.72
N GLY A 96 -6.61 11.30 -13.79
CA GLY A 96 -7.37 12.04 -14.80
C GLY A 96 -7.08 11.49 -16.19
N ARG A 97 -8.12 11.36 -17.03
CA ARG A 97 -7.95 10.94 -18.43
C ARG A 97 -7.01 11.94 -19.11
N THR A 98 -5.76 11.56 -19.37
CA THR A 98 -4.96 12.25 -20.39
C THR A 98 -5.67 12.01 -21.72
N ARG A 99 -6.38 13.02 -22.22
CA ARG A 99 -6.77 13.03 -23.63
C ARG A 99 -5.47 12.96 -24.42
N LYS A 100 -5.27 11.90 -25.22
CA LYS A 100 -4.28 11.94 -26.30
C LYS A 100 -4.68 13.12 -27.19
N SER A 101 -3.78 14.09 -27.34
CA SER A 101 -3.84 15.12 -28.39
C SER A 101 -3.66 14.48 -29.76
#